data_AF-T1SH96-F1
#
_entry.id   AF-T1SH96-F1
#
_cell.length_a   1.000
_cell.length_b   1.000
_cell.length_c   1.000
_cell.angle_alpha   90.00
_cell.angle_beta   90.00
_cell.angle_gamma   90.00
#
_symmetry.space_group_name_H-M   'P 1'
#
loop_
_entity.id
_entity.type
_entity.pdbx_description
1 polymer ?
#
loop_
_entity_poly.entity_id
_entity_poly.type
_entity_poly.pdbx_seq_one_letter_code
_entity_poly.pdbx_strand_id
1 'polypeptide(L)'
;GYLSPYFVTNAEKMLVEFENPYIFLTEKKISLVQSILPVLENVARSGRPLLIIAEDVEGEALSTLVLNKLRGGLQVAAVKAPGFGDRRKDMLGDIAVIAGAKYVVNDELAVKVEDITLDDLGTAKTVRITKDTTTIIGSVDSNADSITSRISQIKSQI
;
A
#
# COMPACT_ATOMS: atom_id res chain seq x y z
N GLY A 1 2.69 4.51 -10.83
CA GLY A 1 2.92 5.74 -10.05
C GLY A 1 1.66 6.16 -9.33
N TYR A 2 1.61 7.40 -8.82
CA TYR A 2 0.48 7.90 -8.04
C TYR A 2 -0.80 7.97 -8.87
N LEU A 3 -1.94 7.64 -8.27
CA LEU A 3 -3.26 7.74 -8.92
C LEU A 3 -3.74 9.19 -9.07
N SER A 4 -3.20 10.11 -8.27
CA SER A 4 -3.54 11.52 -8.32
C SER A 4 -2.32 12.38 -8.04
N PRO A 5 -2.03 13.43 -8.85
CA PRO A 5 -0.93 14.36 -8.58
C PRO A 5 -1.14 15.14 -7.27
N TYR A 6 -2.36 15.20 -6.76
CA TYR A 6 -2.63 15.84 -5.46
C TYR A 6 -1.98 15.12 -4.29
N PHE A 7 -1.54 13.87 -4.45
CA PHE A 7 -0.76 13.17 -3.42
C PHE A 7 0.69 13.64 -3.30
N VAL A 8 1.23 14.36 -4.30
CA VAL A 8 2.61 14.87 -4.30
C VAL A 8 2.90 15.62 -3.00
N THR A 9 4.01 15.25 -2.35
CA THR A 9 4.51 15.90 -1.12
C THR A 9 5.70 16.80 -1.41
N ASN A 10 6.46 16.52 -2.48
CA ASN A 10 7.52 17.36 -2.99
C ASN A 10 7.14 17.93 -4.37
N ALA A 11 6.66 19.17 -4.38
CA ALA A 11 6.20 19.83 -5.61
C ALA A 11 7.34 20.15 -6.59
N GLU A 12 8.56 20.38 -6.11
CA GLU A 12 9.72 20.66 -6.98
C GLU A 12 10.12 19.43 -7.78
N LYS A 13 10.15 18.26 -7.14
CA LYS A 13 10.52 16.98 -7.76
C LYS A 13 9.32 16.22 -8.34
N MET A 14 8.10 16.72 -8.16
CA MET A 14 6.86 16.08 -8.56
C MET A 14 6.75 14.63 -8.09
N LEU A 15 6.98 14.40 -6.80
CA LEU A 15 6.94 13.07 -6.20
C LEU A 15 6.25 13.04 -4.84
N VAL A 16 5.78 11.85 -4.48
CA VAL A 16 5.40 11.51 -3.10
C VAL A 16 6.63 10.91 -2.44
N GLU A 17 7.00 11.45 -1.29
CA GLU A 17 8.04 10.94 -0.39
C GLU A 17 7.41 10.72 0.98
N PHE A 18 7.44 9.46 1.45
CA PHE A 18 7.01 9.07 2.79
C PHE A 18 8.15 8.40 3.54
N GLU A 19 8.32 8.79 4.80
CA GLU A 19 9.22 8.14 5.74
C GLU A 19 8.42 7.28 6.72
N ASN A 20 8.91 6.07 6.98
CA ASN A 20 8.25 5.08 7.84
C ASN A 20 6.74 4.92 7.58
N PRO A 21 6.25 4.80 6.32
CA PRO A 21 4.83 4.66 6.07
C PRO A 21 4.29 3.29 6.51
N TYR A 22 2.99 3.23 6.75
CA TYR A 22 2.23 1.98 6.65
C TYR A 22 1.86 1.70 5.20
N ILE A 23 1.73 0.41 4.87
CA ILE A 23 1.39 -0.08 3.53
C ILE A 23 0.18 -1.00 3.65
N PHE A 24 -0.94 -0.57 3.06
CA PHE A 24 -2.14 -1.38 2.93
C PHE A 24 -2.18 -2.03 1.53
N LEU A 25 -2.32 -3.36 1.50
CA LEU A 25 -2.31 -4.16 0.28
C LEU A 25 -3.68 -4.83 0.10
N THR A 26 -4.25 -4.69 -1.09
CA THR A 26 -5.50 -5.36 -1.45
C THR A 26 -5.52 -5.74 -2.93
N GLU A 27 -6.13 -6.88 -3.23
CA GLU A 27 -6.44 -7.29 -4.61
C GLU A 27 -7.73 -6.64 -5.12
N LYS A 28 -8.51 -6.00 -4.24
CA LYS A 28 -9.81 -5.42 -4.57
C LYS A 28 -9.69 -4.00 -5.12
N LYS A 29 -10.69 -3.61 -5.90
CA LYS A 29 -10.94 -2.20 -6.21
C LYS A 29 -11.53 -1.49 -4.98
N ILE A 30 -11.13 -0.24 -4.79
CA ILE A 30 -11.63 0.64 -3.73
C ILE A 30 -12.39 1.80 -4.40
N SER A 31 -13.71 1.69 -4.46
CA SER A 31 -14.60 2.72 -5.00
C SER A 31 -15.22 3.61 -3.92
N LEU A 32 -15.39 3.07 -2.71
CA LEU A 32 -15.99 3.71 -1.55
C LEU A 32 -15.01 3.76 -0.37
N VAL A 33 -14.88 4.92 0.28
CA VAL A 33 -13.93 5.10 1.39
C VAL A 33 -14.30 4.25 2.61
N GLN A 34 -15.59 3.97 2.79
CA GLN A 34 -16.15 3.19 3.88
C GLN A 34 -15.56 1.78 3.92
N SER A 35 -15.19 1.22 2.76
CA SER A 35 -14.58 -0.12 2.65
C SER A 35 -13.19 -0.22 3.31
N ILE A 36 -12.53 0.92 3.52
CA ILE A 36 -11.19 1.02 4.14
C ILE A 36 -11.14 1.97 5.34
N LEU A 37 -12.29 2.50 5.76
CA LEU A 37 -12.37 3.49 6.83
C LEU A 37 -11.69 3.03 8.14
N PRO A 38 -11.84 1.76 8.59
CA PRO A 38 -11.14 1.28 9.79
C PRO A 38 -9.61 1.43 9.70
N VAL A 39 -9.03 1.11 8.53
CA VAL A 39 -7.59 1.26 8.28
C VAL A 39 -7.18 2.73 8.29
N LEU A 40 -7.97 3.60 7.66
CA LEU A 40 -7.69 5.04 7.63
C LEU A 40 -7.70 5.65 9.04
N GLU A 41 -8.67 5.28 9.88
CA GLU A 41 -8.75 5.77 11.26
C GLU A 41 -7.56 5.31 12.11
N ASN A 42 -7.21 4.02 12.02
CA ASN A 42 -6.07 3.46 12.75
C ASN A 42 -4.77 4.16 12.36
N VAL A 43 -4.54 4.37 11.07
CA VAL A 43 -3.32 5.04 10.59
C VAL A 43 -3.33 6.53 10.92
N ALA A 44 -4.47 7.22 10.81
CA ALA A 44 -4.58 8.63 11.20
C ALA A 44 -4.21 8.85 12.68
N ARG A 45 -4.62 7.96 13.59
CA ARG A 45 -4.25 8.02 15.02
C ARG A 45 -2.75 7.83 15.26
N SER A 46 -2.07 7.08 14.40
CA SER A 46 -0.61 6.87 14.51
C SER A 46 0.22 8.07 14.07
N GLY A 47 -0.36 8.98 13.27
CA GLY A 47 0.36 10.10 12.64
C GLY A 47 1.33 9.73 11.53
N ARG A 48 1.44 8.43 11.18
CA ARG A 48 2.34 7.94 10.11
C ARG A 48 1.66 8.03 8.73
N PRO A 49 2.43 8.19 7.64
CA PRO A 49 1.87 8.17 6.29
C PRO A 49 1.31 6.80 5.90
N LEU A 50 0.37 6.78 4.95
CA LEU A 50 -0.22 5.57 4.39
C LEU A 50 0.02 5.48 2.88
N LEU A 51 0.57 4.35 2.44
CA LEU A 51 0.53 3.91 1.04
C LEU A 51 -0.57 2.87 0.87
N ILE A 52 -1.49 3.10 -0.07
CA ILE A 52 -2.48 2.12 -0.50
C ILE A 52 -2.05 1.53 -1.84
N ILE A 53 -1.93 0.20 -1.92
CA ILE A 53 -1.71 -0.54 -3.16
C ILE A 53 -2.92 -1.45 -3.37
N ALA A 54 -3.71 -1.14 -4.39
CA ALA A 54 -4.97 -1.82 -4.68
C ALA A 54 -5.06 -2.16 -6.18
N GLU A 55 -5.99 -3.02 -6.62
CA GLU A 55 -6.26 -3.18 -8.06
C GLU A 55 -6.54 -1.80 -8.70
N ASP A 56 -7.43 -1.03 -8.06
CA ASP A 56 -7.70 0.34 -8.42
C ASP A 56 -8.24 1.11 -7.20
N VAL A 57 -8.06 2.42 -7.20
CA VAL A 57 -8.73 3.33 -6.27
C VAL A 57 -9.39 4.42 -7.08
N GLU A 58 -10.71 4.43 -7.10
CA GLU A 58 -11.50 5.24 -8.03
C GLU A 58 -12.71 5.90 -7.35
N GLY A 59 -13.41 6.74 -8.11
CA GLY A 59 -14.67 7.35 -7.70
C GLY A 59 -14.60 8.17 -6.41
N GLU A 60 -15.54 7.91 -5.50
CA GLU A 60 -15.67 8.61 -4.22
C GLU A 60 -14.45 8.38 -3.32
N ALA A 61 -13.92 7.15 -3.29
CA ALA A 61 -12.75 6.83 -2.46
C ALA A 61 -11.55 7.69 -2.83
N LEU A 62 -11.18 7.74 -4.12
CA LEU A 62 -10.03 8.54 -4.57
C LEU A 62 -10.23 10.03 -4.23
N SER A 63 -11.43 10.55 -4.49
CA SER A 63 -11.77 11.95 -4.24
C SER A 63 -11.67 12.29 -2.75
N THR A 64 -12.14 11.39 -1.89
CA THR A 64 -12.10 11.56 -0.43
C THR A 64 -10.68 11.50 0.11
N LEU A 65 -9.84 10.59 -0.39
CA LEU A 65 -8.43 10.49 -0.01
C LEU A 65 -7.66 11.77 -0.40
N VAL A 66 -7.89 12.27 -1.60
CA VAL A 66 -7.30 13.54 -2.08
C VAL A 66 -7.71 14.71 -1.18
N LEU A 67 -9.00 14.85 -0.87
CA LEU A 67 -9.49 15.94 -0.02
C LEU A 67 -8.94 15.84 1.41
N ASN A 68 -8.84 14.64 1.98
CA ASN A 68 -8.25 14.44 3.31
C ASN A 68 -6.77 14.83 3.35
N LYS A 69 -5.99 14.47 2.32
CA LYS A 69 -4.59 14.90 2.19
C LYS A 69 -4.48 16.42 2.11
N LEU A 70 -5.30 17.06 1.28
CA LEU A 70 -5.28 18.52 1.10
C LEU A 70 -5.67 19.29 2.38
N ARG A 71 -6.55 18.71 3.21
CA ARG A 71 -6.92 19.27 4.52
C ARG A 71 -5.86 19.02 5.61
N GLY A 72 -4.79 18.29 5.30
CA GLY A 72 -3.71 17.96 6.24
C GLY A 72 -4.07 16.91 7.28
N GLY A 73 -5.19 16.19 7.11
CA GLY A 73 -5.66 15.22 8.10
C GLY A 73 -4.89 13.89 8.09
N LEU A 74 -4.63 13.35 6.89
CA LEU A 74 -3.92 12.09 6.71
C LEU A 74 -2.94 12.22 5.54
N GLN A 75 -1.66 11.93 5.78
CA GLN A 75 -0.69 11.78 4.69
C GLN A 75 -0.93 10.45 4.00
N VAL A 76 -1.58 10.47 2.83
CA VAL A 76 -1.93 9.26 2.09
C VAL A 76 -1.59 9.39 0.61
N ALA A 77 -1.20 8.28 0.01
CA ALA A 77 -1.11 8.13 -1.44
C ALA A 77 -1.64 6.75 -1.86
N ALA A 78 -2.25 6.70 -3.05
CA ALA A 78 -2.74 5.46 -3.64
C ALA A 78 -2.07 5.19 -4.98
N VAL A 79 -1.74 3.92 -5.22
CA VAL A 79 -1.15 3.41 -6.47
C VAL A 79 -1.87 2.13 -6.89
N LYS A 80 -1.88 1.83 -8.19
CA LYS A 80 -2.35 0.53 -8.67
C LYS A 80 -1.32 -0.55 -8.36
N ALA A 81 -1.81 -1.73 -8.00
CA ALA A 81 -1.05 -2.94 -7.92
C ALA A 81 -0.45 -3.28 -9.30
N PRO A 82 0.81 -3.71 -9.38
CA PRO A 82 1.44 -4.05 -10.64
C PRO A 82 0.88 -5.38 -11.19
N GLY A 83 0.82 -5.50 -12.51
CA GLY A 83 0.37 -6.72 -13.17
C GLY A 83 -1.15 -6.90 -13.23
N PHE A 84 -1.57 -8.05 -13.78
CA PHE A 84 -2.97 -8.41 -14.02
C PHE A 84 -3.18 -9.90 -13.69
N GLY A 85 -4.40 -10.26 -13.28
CA GLY A 85 -4.77 -11.65 -12.96
C GLY A 85 -3.85 -12.25 -11.89
N ASP A 86 -3.48 -13.52 -12.06
CA ASP A 86 -2.62 -14.25 -11.11
C ASP A 86 -1.26 -13.58 -10.91
N ARG A 87 -0.70 -12.97 -11.97
CA ARG A 87 0.57 -12.24 -11.86
C ARG A 87 0.47 -11.04 -10.91
N ARG A 88 -0.69 -10.40 -10.80
CA ARG A 88 -0.91 -9.34 -9.80
C ARG A 88 -0.90 -9.91 -8.39
N LYS A 89 -1.56 -11.06 -8.18
CA LYS A 89 -1.59 -11.75 -6.88
C LYS A 89 -0.17 -12.10 -6.44
N ASP A 90 0.63 -12.67 -7.33
CA ASP A 90 2.02 -13.02 -7.05
C ASP A 90 2.86 -11.79 -6.70
N MET A 91 2.75 -10.72 -7.48
CA MET A 91 3.50 -9.49 -7.23
C MET A 91 3.05 -8.77 -5.95
N LEU A 92 1.76 -8.80 -5.61
CA LEU A 92 1.28 -8.29 -4.32
C LEU A 92 1.82 -9.13 -3.15
N GLY A 93 1.91 -10.44 -3.32
CA GLY A 93 2.58 -11.33 -2.37
C GLY A 93 4.05 -10.98 -2.17
N ASP A 94 4.78 -10.70 -3.25
CA ASP A 94 6.18 -10.25 -3.18
C ASP A 94 6.31 -8.94 -2.40
N ILE A 95 5.43 -7.97 -2.69
CA ILE A 95 5.40 -6.68 -1.98
C ILE A 95 5.06 -6.89 -0.51
N ALA A 96 4.11 -7.77 -0.18
CA ALA A 96 3.74 -8.10 1.19
C ALA A 96 4.93 -8.65 1.98
N VAL A 97 5.69 -9.57 1.37
CA VAL A 97 6.91 -10.13 1.98
C VAL A 97 7.96 -9.05 2.22
N ILE A 98 8.22 -8.18 1.24
CA ILE A 98 9.20 -7.08 1.37
C ILE A 98 8.77 -6.05 2.42
N ALA A 99 7.47 -5.76 2.50
CA ALA A 99 6.91 -4.81 3.44
C ALA A 99 6.64 -5.40 4.84
N GLY A 100 6.76 -6.73 5.00
CA GLY A 100 6.34 -7.41 6.22
C GLY A 100 4.83 -7.33 6.50
N ALA A 101 4.02 -7.10 5.46
CA ALA A 101 2.56 -7.09 5.61
C ALA A 101 2.06 -8.51 5.87
N LYS A 102 1.18 -8.67 6.86
CA LYS A 102 0.65 -9.99 7.23
C LYS A 102 -0.41 -10.48 6.24
N TYR A 103 -1.15 -9.54 5.65
CA TYR A 103 -2.24 -9.86 4.72
C TYR A 103 -2.16 -9.02 3.44
N VAL A 104 -2.53 -9.66 2.33
CA VAL A 104 -3.02 -8.99 1.13
C VAL A 104 -4.54 -9.21 1.13
N VAL A 105 -5.33 -8.16 1.31
CA VAL A 105 -6.79 -8.33 1.41
C VAL A 105 -7.35 -8.81 0.09
N ASN A 106 -8.02 -9.96 0.08
CA ASN A 106 -8.67 -10.54 -1.10
C ASN A 106 -9.97 -11.26 -0.70
N ASP A 107 -10.62 -11.94 -1.65
CA ASP A 107 -11.88 -12.68 -1.39
C ASP A 107 -11.66 -14.09 -0.83
N GLU A 108 -10.44 -14.63 -0.96
CA GLU A 108 -10.09 -15.99 -0.52
C GLU A 108 -9.75 -16.04 0.98
N LEU A 109 -9.20 -14.95 1.51
CA LEU A 109 -8.89 -14.80 2.93
C LEU A 109 -10.14 -14.37 3.70
N ALA A 110 -10.41 -15.04 4.82
CA ALA A 110 -11.50 -14.68 5.75
C ALA A 110 -11.22 -13.41 6.58
N VAL A 111 -10.24 -12.59 6.20
CA VAL A 111 -9.85 -11.37 6.90
C VAL A 111 -10.72 -10.22 6.43
N LYS A 112 -11.50 -9.64 7.35
CA LYS A 112 -12.26 -8.42 7.08
C LYS A 112 -11.38 -7.20 7.29
N VAL A 113 -11.57 -6.17 6.48
CA VAL A 113 -10.85 -4.89 6.62
C VAL A 113 -11.09 -4.24 7.99
N GLU A 114 -12.25 -4.50 8.58
CA GLU A 114 -12.64 -4.06 9.92
C GLU A 114 -11.75 -4.63 11.04
N ASP A 115 -11.19 -5.82 10.84
CA ASP A 115 -10.37 -6.52 11.83
C ASP A 115 -8.86 -6.21 11.68
N ILE A 116 -8.47 -5.43 10.67
CA ILE A 116 -7.06 -5.12 10.38
C ILE A 116 -6.52 -4.14 11.41
N THR A 117 -5.47 -4.57 12.10
CA THR A 117 -4.70 -3.75 13.04
C THR A 117 -3.48 -3.13 12.36
N LEU A 118 -2.82 -2.18 13.03
CA LEU A 118 -1.59 -1.57 12.52
C LEU A 118 -0.44 -2.58 12.35
N ASP A 119 -0.40 -3.62 13.17
CA ASP A 119 0.61 -4.68 13.11
C ASP A 119 0.40 -5.64 11.93
N ASP A 120 -0.79 -5.65 11.34
CA ASP A 120 -1.08 -6.45 10.16
C ASP A 120 -0.68 -5.73 8.85
N LEU A 121 -0.51 -4.40 8.90
CA LEU A 121 -0.08 -3.57 7.78
C LEU A 121 1.41 -3.74 7.50
N GLY A 122 1.78 -3.61 6.22
CA GLY A 122 3.19 -3.53 5.86
C GLY A 122 3.83 -2.23 6.32
N THR A 123 5.14 -2.21 6.38
CA THR A 123 5.94 -1.01 6.63
C THR A 123 7.11 -0.91 5.66
N ALA A 124 7.65 0.29 5.53
CA ALA A 124 8.87 0.53 4.77
C ALA A 124 9.70 1.60 5.49
N LYS A 125 11.00 1.63 5.24
CA LYS A 125 11.86 2.74 5.67
C LYS A 125 11.49 4.01 4.91
N THR A 126 11.33 3.88 3.59
CA THR A 126 10.98 5.00 2.71
C THR A 126 10.17 4.51 1.53
N VAL A 127 9.18 5.29 1.12
CA VAL A 127 8.44 5.10 -0.13
C VAL A 127 8.60 6.35 -0.99
N ARG A 128 8.92 6.13 -2.27
CA ARG A 128 8.93 7.17 -3.31
C ARG A 128 7.96 6.82 -4.42
N ILE A 129 7.12 7.77 -4.81
CA ILE A 129 6.13 7.58 -5.88
C ILE A 129 6.25 8.73 -6.86
N THR A 130 6.53 8.40 -8.12
CA THR A 130 6.49 9.34 -9.23
C THR A 130 5.19 9.15 -10.02
N LYS A 131 5.04 9.89 -11.13
CA LYS A 131 3.92 9.69 -12.05
C LYS A 131 3.83 8.23 -12.53
N ASP A 132 4.97 7.61 -12.81
CA ASP A 132 5.04 6.31 -13.48
C ASP A 132 5.46 5.18 -12.54
N THR A 133 6.35 5.45 -11.59
CA THR A 133 6.99 4.42 -10.76
C THR A 133 6.67 4.55 -9.28
N THR A 134 6.73 3.41 -8.58
CA THR A 134 6.66 3.33 -7.12
C THR A 134 7.89 2.56 -6.66
N THR A 135 8.63 3.11 -5.70
CA THR A 135 9.83 2.49 -5.12
C THR A 135 9.63 2.37 -3.63
N ILE A 136 9.74 1.14 -3.12
CA ILE A 136 9.58 0.79 -1.71
C ILE A 136 10.93 0.33 -1.21
N ILE A 137 11.47 1.03 -0.20
CA ILE A 137 12.67 0.62 0.51
C ILE A 137 12.20 -0.04 1.81
N GLY A 138 12.28 -1.37 1.88
CA GLY A 138 11.84 -2.16 3.04
C GLY A 138 12.48 -1.69 4.36
N SER A 139 11.78 -1.89 5.47
CA SER A 139 12.35 -1.72 6.81
C SER A 139 13.27 -2.90 7.13
N VAL A 140 14.26 -2.70 8.00
CA VAL A 140 15.24 -3.74 8.40
C VAL A 140 14.55 -4.95 9.07
N ASP A 141 13.30 -4.76 9.51
CA ASP A 141 12.43 -5.76 10.13
C ASP A 141 11.74 -6.69 9.11
N SER A 142 11.94 -6.48 7.81
CA SER A 142 11.52 -7.42 6.78
C SER A 142 12.37 -8.69 6.87
N ASN A 143 11.78 -9.70 7.52
CA ASN A 143 12.38 -10.99 7.85
C ASN A 143 13.24 -11.54 6.69
N ALA A 144 14.57 -11.48 6.81
CA ALA A 144 15.48 -11.90 5.73
C ALA A 144 15.20 -13.34 5.25
N ASP A 145 14.71 -14.19 6.16
CA ASP A 145 14.30 -15.57 5.89
C ASP A 145 13.05 -15.67 5.02
N SER A 146 12.04 -14.80 5.20
CA SER A 146 10.83 -14.81 4.37
C SER A 146 11.15 -14.34 2.94
N ILE A 147 12.03 -13.35 2.81
CA ILE A 147 12.54 -12.89 1.51
C ILE A 147 13.32 -14.02 0.82
N THR A 148 14.25 -14.67 1.53
CA THR A 148 15.07 -15.76 0.98
C THR A 148 14.21 -16.97 0.58
N SER A 149 13.20 -17.29 1.38
CA SER A 149 12.22 -18.33 1.07
C SER A 149 11.41 -17.97 -0.18
N ARG A 150 10.95 -16.72 -0.29
CA ARG A 150 10.21 -16.25 -1.47
C ARG A 150 11.06 -16.28 -2.74
N ILE A 151 12.33 -15.87 -2.67
CA ILE A 151 13.28 -15.98 -3.79
C ILE A 151 13.42 -17.45 -4.23
N SER A 152 13.55 -18.37 -3.27
CA SER A 152 13.70 -19.80 -3.56
C SER A 152 12.46 -20.39 -4.21
N GLN A 153 11.26 -20.01 -3.74
CA GLN A 153 9.99 -20.39 -4.36
C GLN A 153 9.91 -19.93 -5.81
N ILE A 154 10.19 -18.65 -6.08
CA ILE A 154 10.14 -18.09 -7.44
C ILE A 154 11.14 -18.82 -8.34
N LYS A 155 12.37 -19.06 -7.87
CA LYS A 155 13.40 -19.79 -8.64
C LYS A 155 12.99 -21.22 -9.00
N SER A 156 12.19 -21.88 -8.16
CA SER A 156 11.73 -23.25 -8.43
C SER A 156 10.60 -23.34 -9.46
N GLN A 157 9.96 -22.21 -9.77
CA GLN A 157 8.86 -22.11 -10.73
C GLN A 157 9.32 -21.69 -12.15
N ILE A 158 10.63 -21.44 -12.32
CA ILE A 158 11.29 -21.15 -13.61
C ILE A 158 11.82 -22.47 -14.19
#